data_AF-A0A821NX53-F1
#
_entry.id   AF-A0A821NX53-F1
#
_cell.length_a   1.000
_cell.length_b   1.000
_cell.length_c   1.000
_cell.angle_alpha   90.00
_cell.angle_beta   90.00
_cell.angle_gamma   90.00
#
_symmetry.space_group_name_H-M   'P 1'
#
loop_
_entity.id
_entity.type
_entity.pdbx_description
1 polymer ?
#
loop_
_entity_poly.entity_id
_entity_poly.type
_entity_poly.pdbx_seq_one_letter_code
_entity_poly.pdbx_strand_id
1 'polypeptide(L)'
;MLTRQNKNKINIPANTTWTQNGVTIAGGHGEDDATNQLNWSHGLFVIDHDQTVVIVDRSNHRIIQWKNGDTTNGQVVAGGKGEGNGLHQLDRPTGVLINKEADSLIICDAEISLRL
;
A
#
# COMPACT_ATOMS: atom_id res chain seq x y z
N MET A 1 -5.88 7.64 -39.70
CA MET A 1 -6.13 6.87 -38.46
C MET A 1 -4.84 6.87 -37.64
N LEU A 2 -4.76 7.67 -36.59
CA LEU A 2 -3.58 7.72 -35.71
C LEU A 2 -3.66 6.56 -34.72
N THR A 3 -2.72 5.63 -34.81
CA THR A 3 -2.54 4.55 -33.83
C THR A 3 -2.10 5.17 -32.51
N ARG A 4 -2.91 4.96 -31.46
CA ARG A 4 -2.55 5.37 -30.09
C ARG A 4 -1.27 4.63 -29.70
N GLN A 5 -0.16 5.35 -29.61
CA GLN A 5 1.05 4.82 -28.99
C GLN A 5 0.76 4.54 -27.51
N ASN A 6 1.11 3.33 -27.06
CA ASN A 6 1.01 2.87 -25.68
C ASN A 6 2.01 3.66 -24.82
N LYS A 7 1.63 4.86 -24.38
CA LYS A 7 2.45 5.75 -23.54
C LYS A 7 2.72 5.21 -22.12
N ASN A 8 2.23 4.01 -21.77
CA ASN A 8 2.30 3.46 -20.42
C ASN A 8 3.31 2.31 -20.24
N LYS A 9 4.14 2.00 -21.25
CA LYS A 9 5.24 1.05 -21.06
C LYS A 9 6.49 1.79 -20.60
N ILE A 10 6.79 1.71 -19.31
CA ILE A 10 8.14 1.98 -18.82
C ILE A 10 9.02 0.84 -19.35
N ASN A 11 9.87 1.14 -20.34
CA ASN A 11 10.89 0.21 -20.78
C ASN A 11 11.97 0.20 -19.70
N ILE A 12 12.12 -0.91 -18.98
CA ILE A 12 13.20 -1.11 -18.00
C ILE A 12 14.28 -1.92 -18.72
N PRO A 13 15.38 -1.30 -19.18
CA PRO A 13 16.46 -2.03 -19.85
C PRO A 13 16.99 -3.15 -18.96
N ALA A 14 17.28 -4.30 -19.55
CA ALA A 14 18.04 -5.34 -18.86
C ALA A 14 19.38 -4.75 -18.38
N ASN A 15 19.72 -4.99 -17.12
CA ASN A 15 20.92 -4.47 -16.43
C ASN A 15 20.89 -2.97 -16.05
N THR A 16 19.72 -2.36 -15.95
CA THR A 16 19.59 -1.02 -15.34
C THR A 16 19.98 -1.09 -13.87
N THR A 17 21.07 -0.44 -13.50
CA THR A 17 21.41 -0.15 -12.10
C THR A 17 20.61 1.07 -11.66
N TRP A 18 20.22 1.13 -10.39
CA TRP A 18 19.54 2.30 -9.82
C TRP A 18 20.45 3.54 -10.00
N THR A 19 20.04 4.48 -10.85
CA THR A 19 20.88 5.64 -11.23
C THR A 19 20.68 6.86 -10.32
N GLN A 20 19.65 6.87 -9.47
CA GLN A 20 19.36 7.95 -8.53
C GLN A 20 19.36 7.49 -7.08
N ASN A 21 19.59 8.42 -6.16
CA ASN A 21 19.30 8.23 -4.74
C ASN A 21 17.80 7.95 -4.57
N GLY A 22 17.46 6.82 -3.93
CA GLY A 22 16.09 6.52 -3.55
C GLY A 22 15.58 7.52 -2.51
N VAL A 23 14.27 7.78 -2.52
CA VAL A 23 13.60 8.60 -1.51
C VAL A 23 12.64 7.69 -0.72
N THR A 24 12.69 7.78 0.60
CA THR A 24 11.69 7.12 1.46
C THR A 24 10.39 7.92 1.37
N ILE A 25 9.33 7.26 0.92
CA ILE A 25 7.99 7.86 0.77
C ILE A 25 6.99 7.38 1.84
N ALA A 26 7.35 6.35 2.62
CA ALA A 26 6.51 5.80 3.68
C ALA A 26 7.36 5.08 4.73
N GLY A 27 6.94 5.16 6.00
CA GLY A 27 7.64 4.53 7.12
C GLY A 27 8.91 5.27 7.53
N GLY A 28 9.95 4.53 7.95
CA GLY A 28 11.26 5.09 8.30
C GLY A 28 11.41 5.56 9.76
N HIS A 29 10.41 5.34 10.61
CA HIS A 29 10.39 5.81 12.00
C HIS A 29 10.32 4.67 13.04
N GLY A 30 10.73 3.46 12.66
CA GLY A 30 10.62 2.25 13.50
C GLY A 30 9.43 1.35 13.13
N GLU A 31 9.29 0.26 13.88
CA GLU A 31 8.30 -0.81 13.69
C GLU A 31 7.30 -0.82 14.84
N ASP A 32 6.31 0.07 14.79
CA ASP A 32 5.21 0.14 15.75
C ASP A 32 3.94 0.63 15.03
N ASP A 33 2.89 0.98 15.76
CA ASP A 33 1.55 1.27 15.23
C ASP A 33 1.29 2.76 14.89
N ALA A 34 2.25 3.65 15.09
CA ALA A 34 2.06 5.05 14.71
C ALA A 34 1.88 5.20 13.20
N THR A 35 1.19 6.25 12.77
CA THR A 35 0.87 6.46 11.33
C THR A 35 2.09 6.79 10.47
N ASN A 36 3.22 7.14 11.08
CA ASN A 36 4.50 7.38 10.42
C ASN A 36 5.42 6.13 10.40
N GLN A 37 4.93 5.01 10.90
CA GLN A 37 5.65 3.74 11.02
C GLN A 37 4.95 2.64 10.19
N LEU A 38 5.72 1.62 9.83
CA LEU A 38 5.24 0.40 9.16
C LEU A 38 5.80 -0.81 9.91
N ASN A 39 5.01 -1.87 10.04
CA ASN A 39 5.37 -3.07 10.76
C ASN A 39 5.13 -4.30 9.86
N TRP A 40 6.23 -4.87 9.36
CA TRP A 40 6.24 -6.04 8.47
C TRP A 40 5.32 -5.86 7.24
N SER A 41 5.40 -4.69 6.61
CA SER A 41 4.56 -4.35 5.46
C SER A 41 4.71 -5.35 4.31
N HIS A 42 3.62 -5.56 3.57
CA HIS A 42 3.53 -6.56 2.50
C HIS A 42 3.22 -5.88 1.15
N GLY A 43 2.20 -6.33 0.41
CA GLY A 43 1.84 -5.75 -0.88
C GLY A 43 1.59 -4.23 -0.83
N LEU A 44 1.82 -3.58 -1.96
CA LEU A 44 1.50 -2.17 -2.17
C LEU A 44 0.85 -1.96 -3.52
N PHE A 45 0.12 -0.86 -3.66
CA PHE A 45 -0.46 -0.39 -4.91
C PHE A 45 -0.15 1.10 -5.11
N VAL A 46 0.19 1.51 -6.35
CA VAL A 46 0.51 2.90 -6.70
C VAL A 46 -0.63 3.51 -7.49
N ILE A 47 -1.10 4.68 -7.06
CA ILE A 47 -2.08 5.50 -7.77
C ILE A 47 -1.31 6.54 -8.59
N ASP A 48 -1.15 6.26 -9.89
CA ASP A 48 -0.22 6.97 -10.78
C ASP A 48 -0.37 8.50 -10.83
N HIS A 49 -1.60 9.03 -10.85
CA HIS A 49 -1.81 10.47 -11.04
C HIS A 49 -1.36 11.31 -9.84
N ASP A 50 -1.51 10.76 -8.63
CA ASP A 50 -1.26 11.48 -7.38
C ASP A 50 0.00 10.97 -6.67
N GLN A 51 0.72 10.03 -7.30
CA GLN A 51 1.86 9.31 -6.72
C GLN A 51 1.58 8.82 -5.29
N THR A 52 0.33 8.43 -5.03
CA THR A 52 -0.09 7.92 -3.73
C THR A 52 0.18 6.44 -3.69
N VAL A 53 0.80 5.97 -2.61
CA VAL A 53 1.04 4.56 -2.35
C VAL A 53 0.08 4.07 -1.27
N VAL A 54 -0.60 2.98 -1.56
CA VAL A 54 -1.45 2.26 -0.61
C VAL A 54 -0.69 1.01 -0.20
N ILE A 55 -0.43 0.87 1.09
CA ILE A 55 0.48 -0.14 1.63
C ILE A 55 -0.30 -1.03 2.58
N VAL A 56 -0.04 -2.33 2.45
CA VAL A 56 -0.48 -3.33 3.42
C VAL A 56 0.47 -3.30 4.61
N ASP A 57 0.02 -2.78 5.75
CA ASP A 57 0.80 -2.73 6.99
C ASP A 57 0.38 -3.92 7.87
N ARG A 58 0.98 -5.08 7.54
CA ARG A 58 0.48 -6.41 7.89
C ARG A 58 0.37 -6.64 9.40
N SER A 59 1.44 -6.40 10.15
CA SER A 59 1.46 -6.67 11.60
C SER A 59 0.67 -5.63 12.40
N ASN A 60 0.38 -4.48 11.77
CA ASN A 60 -0.52 -3.47 12.35
C ASN A 60 -1.98 -3.65 11.90
N HIS A 61 -2.30 -4.74 11.18
CA HIS A 61 -3.69 -5.10 10.86
C HIS A 61 -4.45 -3.98 10.11
N ARG A 62 -3.76 -3.31 9.18
CA ARG A 62 -4.30 -2.12 8.51
C ARG A 62 -3.81 -1.96 7.08
N ILE A 63 -4.57 -1.18 6.31
CA ILE A 63 -4.13 -0.60 5.05
C ILE A 63 -3.90 0.90 5.29
N ILE A 64 -2.72 1.38 4.93
CA ILE A 64 -2.31 2.78 5.12
C ILE A 64 -1.92 3.40 3.78
N GLN A 65 -2.38 4.62 3.53
CA GLN A 65 -2.01 5.39 2.33
C GLN A 65 -1.00 6.48 2.67
N TRP A 66 -0.07 6.73 1.75
CA TRP A 66 0.93 7.79 1.82
C TRP A 66 0.98 8.53 0.48
N LYS A 67 1.01 9.86 0.53
CA LYS A 67 1.17 10.69 -0.68
C LYS A 67 2.65 10.94 -0.91
N ASN A 68 3.10 10.87 -2.17
CA ASN A 68 4.47 11.25 -2.47
C ASN A 68 4.76 12.69 -2.02
N GLY A 69 5.88 12.87 -1.31
CA GLY A 69 6.26 14.15 -0.70
C GLY A 69 5.70 14.41 0.70
N ASP A 70 4.70 13.65 1.17
CA ASP A 70 4.30 13.65 2.57
C ASP A 70 5.08 12.56 3.31
N THR A 71 6.14 12.95 4.02
CA THR A 71 6.96 12.02 4.80
C THR A 71 6.56 11.98 6.27
N THR A 72 5.51 12.69 6.66
CA THR A 72 5.22 12.92 8.07
C THR A 72 4.31 11.86 8.64
N ASN A 73 3.19 11.54 7.97
CA ASN A 73 2.21 10.56 8.46
C ASN A 73 1.39 9.97 7.32
N GLY A 74 1.21 8.65 7.34
CA GLY A 74 0.20 7.97 6.54
C GLY A 74 -1.21 8.17 7.07
N GLN A 75 -2.20 7.79 6.27
CA GLN A 75 -3.61 7.78 6.64
C GLN A 75 -4.15 6.36 6.58
N VAL A 76 -4.74 5.86 7.67
CA VAL A 76 -5.36 4.53 7.67
C VAL A 76 -6.65 4.59 6.85
N VAL A 77 -6.76 3.71 5.84
CA VAL A 77 -7.92 3.66 4.93
C VAL A 77 -8.79 2.43 5.12
N ALA A 78 -8.26 1.39 5.77
CA ALA A 78 -9.01 0.21 6.20
C ALA A 78 -8.29 -0.48 7.38
N GLY A 79 -9.04 -1.20 8.21
CA GLY A 79 -8.49 -1.87 9.39
C GLY A 79 -8.05 -0.91 10.49
N GLY A 80 -7.02 -1.30 11.25
CA GLY A 80 -6.43 -0.49 12.32
C GLY A 80 -7.19 -0.53 13.65
N LYS A 81 -8.13 -1.48 13.82
CA LYS A 81 -8.81 -1.78 15.09
C LYS A 81 -8.44 -3.16 15.64
N GLY A 82 -7.19 -3.56 15.38
CA GLY A 82 -6.63 -4.87 15.74
C GLY A 82 -7.07 -5.99 14.79
N GLU A 83 -6.57 -7.18 15.08
CA GLU A 83 -6.91 -8.42 14.38
C GLU A 83 -8.35 -8.85 14.64
N GLY A 84 -9.03 -9.36 13.60
CA GLY A 84 -10.34 -9.98 13.72
C GLY A 84 -11.23 -9.80 12.50
N ASN A 85 -12.46 -10.32 12.61
CA ASN A 85 -13.47 -10.33 11.55
C ASN A 85 -14.48 -9.18 11.66
N GLY A 86 -14.24 -8.22 12.55
CA GLY A 86 -15.09 -7.03 12.69
C GLY A 86 -15.00 -6.11 11.47
N LEU A 87 -16.03 -5.28 11.27
CA LEU A 87 -16.13 -4.38 10.10
C LEU A 87 -14.92 -3.45 9.90
N HIS A 88 -14.18 -3.15 10.96
CA HIS A 88 -13.02 -2.26 10.95
C HIS A 88 -11.72 -2.98 11.37
N GLN A 89 -11.74 -4.32 11.34
CA GLN A 89 -10.60 -5.16 11.66
C GLN A 89 -10.09 -5.82 10.39
N LEU A 90 -8.80 -6.14 10.37
CA LEU A 90 -8.15 -6.97 9.36
C LEU A 90 -7.22 -7.91 10.11
N ASP A 91 -6.97 -9.10 9.59
CA ASP A 91 -6.04 -10.03 10.21
C ASP A 91 -4.94 -10.45 9.24
N ARG A 92 -3.79 -9.81 9.45
CA ARG A 92 -2.55 -9.93 8.67
C ARG A 92 -2.82 -9.86 7.16
N PRO A 93 -3.38 -8.75 6.66
CA PRO A 93 -3.62 -8.58 5.24
C PRO A 93 -2.30 -8.74 4.46
N THR A 94 -2.37 -9.21 3.22
CA THR A 94 -1.17 -9.53 2.41
C THR A 94 -1.09 -8.80 1.08
N GLY A 95 -2.23 -8.41 0.53
CA GLY A 95 -2.34 -7.80 -0.80
C GLY A 95 -3.45 -6.76 -0.83
N VAL A 96 -3.27 -5.77 -1.70
CA VAL A 96 -4.23 -4.70 -1.91
C VAL A 96 -4.30 -4.34 -3.39
N LEU A 97 -5.51 -4.11 -3.88
CA LEU A 97 -5.79 -3.67 -5.24
C LEU A 97 -6.86 -2.59 -5.22
N ILE A 98 -6.71 -1.61 -6.11
CA ILE A 98 -7.73 -0.56 -6.31
C ILE A 98 -8.47 -0.86 -7.61
N ASN A 99 -9.77 -1.09 -7.49
CA ASN A 99 -10.67 -1.16 -8.63
C ASN A 99 -11.24 0.24 -8.91
N LYS A 100 -10.63 0.93 -9.89
CA LYS A 100 -11.05 2.28 -10.28
C LYS A 100 -12.44 2.33 -10.92
N GLU A 101 -12.90 1.25 -11.55
CA GLU A 101 -14.21 1.22 -12.21
C GLU A 101 -15.35 1.10 -11.19
N ALA A 102 -15.12 0.32 -10.12
CA ALA A 102 -16.10 0.11 -9.06
C ALA A 102 -15.88 1.02 -7.84
N ASP A 103 -14.90 1.93 -7.90
CA ASP A 103 -14.48 2.79 -6.79
C ASP A 103 -14.29 2.03 -5.46
N SER A 104 -13.53 0.93 -5.52
CA SER A 104 -13.39 0.02 -4.38
C SER A 104 -11.96 -0.44 -4.13
N LEU A 105 -11.68 -0.75 -2.86
CA LEU A 105 -10.44 -1.36 -2.39
C LEU A 105 -10.66 -2.85 -2.15
N ILE A 106 -9.90 -3.71 -2.83
CA ILE A 106 -9.92 -5.15 -2.63
C ILE A 106 -8.71 -5.51 -1.77
N ILE A 107 -8.95 -6.17 -0.64
CA ILE A 107 -7.93 -6.52 0.34
C ILE A 107 -7.89 -8.05 0.46
N CYS A 108 -6.70 -8.63 0.36
CA CYS A 108 -6.46 -10.02 0.69
C CYS A 108 -6.25 -10.14 2.20
N ASP A 109 -7.35 -10.26 2.95
CA ASP A 109 -7.34 -10.51 4.38
C ASP A 109 -7.00 -11.98 4.63
N ALA A 110 -5.78 -12.25 5.08
CA ALA A 110 -5.13 -13.54 4.81
C ALA A 110 -5.18 -14.52 5.99
N GLU A 111 -5.23 -14.01 7.21
CA GLU A 111 -5.42 -14.83 8.39
C GLU A 111 -6.79 -14.49 8.96
N ILE A 112 -7.59 -15.49 9.28
CA ILE A 112 -8.87 -15.29 9.95
C ILE A 112 -8.75 -15.95 11.31
N SER A 113 -8.44 -15.17 12.32
CA SER A 113 -8.50 -15.62 13.71
C SER A 113 -9.96 -15.85 14.09
N LEU A 114 -10.43 -17.10 13.94
CA LEU A 114 -11.65 -17.58 14.59
C LEU A 114 -11.38 -17.63 16.10
N ARG A 115 -11.65 -16.55 16.82
CA ARG A 115 -11.76 -16.63 18.28
C ARG A 115 -13.07 -17.36 18.60
N LEU A 116 -12.96 -18.69 18.79
CA LEU A 116 -13.97 -19.52 19.44
C LEU A 116 -14.04 -19.19 20.93
#